data_AF-A0A2N6VKA0-F1
#
_entry.id   AF-A0A2N6VKA0-F1
#
_cell.length_a   1.000
_cell.length_b   1.000
_cell.length_c   1.000
_cell.angle_alpha   90.00
_cell.angle_beta   90.00
_cell.angle_gamma   90.00
#
_symmetry.space_group_name_H-M   'P 1'
#
loop_
_entity.id
_entity.type
_entity.pdbx_description
1 polymer ?
#
loop_
_entity_poly.entity_id
_entity_poly.type
_entity_poly.pdbx_seq_one_letter_code
_entity_poly.pdbx_strand_id
1 'polypeptide(L)' 'AGDSSMFLPLLQHLRVGRDVGRPRTCPDAVRADKAYSSRAIRGHLRSRAIKAVIPEPDDQKK' A
#
# COMPACT_ATOMS: atom_id res chain seq x y z
N ALA A 1 -7.11 -15.88 -6.50
CA ALA A 1 -6.53 -16.02 -5.16
C ALA A 1 -5.03 -15.81 -5.29
N GLY A 2 -4.53 -14.68 -4.81
CA GLY A 2 -3.14 -14.27 -5.02
C GLY A 2 -2.93 -12.86 -4.52
N ASP A 3 -3.51 -12.53 -3.36
CA ASP A 3 -3.17 -11.27 -2.71
C ASP A 3 -1.90 -11.54 -1.91
N SER A 4 -0.82 -10.87 -2.30
CA SER A 4 0.50 -10.90 -1.70
C SER A 4 0.41 -10.98 -0.17
N SER A 5 0.49 -12.19 0.39
CA SER A 5 0.26 -12.48 1.81
C SER A 5 1.17 -11.65 2.73
N MET A 6 2.31 -11.21 2.21
CA MET A 6 3.30 -10.42 2.90
C MET A 6 3.06 -8.90 2.84
N PHE A 7 2.18 -8.39 1.98
CA PHE A 7 2.01 -6.94 1.80
C PHE A 7 1.45 -6.26 3.04
N LEU A 8 0.35 -6.79 3.59
CA LEU A 8 -0.28 -6.20 4.78
C LEU A 8 0.64 -6.26 6.02
N PRO A 9 1.25 -7.41 6.37
CA PRO A 9 2.22 -7.46 7.47
C PRO A 9 3.38 -6.49 7.27
N LEU A 10 3.92 -6.37 6.06
CA LEU A 10 5.02 -5.45 5.78
C LEU A 10 4.59 -3.99 5.98
N LEU A 11 3.39 -3.63 5.53
CA LEU A 11 2.87 -2.27 5.68
C LEU A 11 2.54 -1.90 7.14
N GLN A 12 2.30 -2.87 8.01
CA GLN A 12 2.14 -2.66 9.46
C GLN A 12 3.47 -2.41 10.17
N HIS A 13 4.56 -3.00 9.69
CA HIS A 13 5.90 -2.82 10.25
C HIS A 13 6.65 -1.63 9.67
N LEU A 14 6.16 -1.07 8.56
CA LEU A 14 6.72 0.12 7.94
C LEU A 14 6.71 1.32 8.91
N ARG A 15 7.89 1.91 9.12
CA ARG A 15 8.07 3.15 9.87
C ARG A 15 8.57 4.25 8.95
N VAL A 16 7.79 5.32 8.83
CA VAL A 16 8.17 6.50 8.05
C VAL A 16 8.76 7.54 8.99
N GLY A 17 10.01 7.90 8.75
CA GLY A 17 10.71 8.96 9.50
C GLY A 17 9.96 10.29 9.43
N ARG A 18 10.12 11.10 10.47
CA ARG A 18 9.61 12.48 10.54
C ARG A 18 10.64 13.33 11.28
N ASP A 19 10.66 14.63 11.00
CA ASP A 19 11.72 15.53 11.50
C ASP A 19 11.83 15.56 13.03
N VAL A 20 10.70 15.48 13.74
CA VAL A 20 10.69 15.44 15.21
C VAL A 20 9.65 14.43 15.76
N GLY A 21 10.08 13.53 16.64
CA GLY A 21 9.24 12.59 17.40
C GLY A 21 9.01 11.21 16.76
N ARG A 22 7.97 10.48 17.18
CA ARG A 22 7.77 9.06 16.82
C ARG A 22 7.49 8.87 15.31
N PRO A 23 8.17 7.93 14.63
CA PRO A 23 7.90 7.58 13.23
C PRO A 23 6.43 7.25 12.98
N ARG A 24 5.93 7.62 11.80
CA ARG A 24 4.56 7.30 11.39
C ARG A 24 4.47 5.84 10.99
N THR A 25 3.36 5.20 11.35
CA THR A 25 2.99 3.85 10.92
C THR A 25 1.99 3.85 9.76
N CYS A 26 1.44 5.02 9.40
CA CYS A 26 0.58 5.25 8.25
C CYS A 26 1.22 6.31 7.34
N PRO A 27 1.80 5.93 6.19
CA PRO A 27 2.28 6.88 5.17
C PRO A 27 1.12 7.60 4.47
N ASP A 28 1.38 8.77 3.88
CA ASP A 28 0.39 9.50 3.07
C ASP A 28 0.18 8.84 1.69
N ALA A 29 1.23 8.22 1.15
CA ALA A 29 1.21 7.53 -0.13
C ALA A 29 2.14 6.32 -0.13
N VAL A 30 1.77 5.28 -0.88
CA VAL A 30 2.57 4.09 -1.12
C VAL A 30 2.78 3.92 -2.62
N ARG A 31 4.04 3.88 -3.03
CA ARG A 31 4.46 3.49 -4.37
C ARG A 31 4.87 2.02 -4.31
N ALA A 32 4.24 1.18 -5.13
CA ALA A 32 4.53 -0.24 -5.18
C ALA A 32 4.51 -0.73 -6.63
N ASP A 33 5.03 -1.94 -6.83
CA ASP A 33 5.01 -2.62 -8.10
C ASP A 33 3.58 -3.01 -8.52
N LYS A 34 3.38 -3.17 -9.83
CA LYS A 34 2.14 -3.61 -10.48
C LYS A 34 1.58 -4.92 -9.91
N ALA A 35 2.41 -5.83 -9.42
CA ALA A 35 1.98 -7.04 -8.72
C ALA A 35 1.11 -6.76 -7.47
N TYR A 36 1.15 -5.54 -6.93
CA TYR A 36 0.36 -5.10 -5.78
C TYR A 36 -0.86 -4.24 -6.18
N SER A 37 -1.29 -4.28 -7.44
CA SER A 37 -2.44 -3.51 -7.93
C SER A 37 -3.80 -4.11 -7.56
N SER A 38 -3.84 -5.16 -6.75
CA SER A 38 -5.08 -5.90 -6.48
C SER A 38 -6.13 -5.05 -5.76
N ARG A 39 -7.42 -5.36 -6.00
CA ARG A 39 -8.53 -4.66 -5.35
C ARG A 39 -8.48 -4.78 -3.83
N ALA A 40 -8.03 -5.91 -3.29
CA ALA A 40 -7.87 -6.11 -1.84
C ALA A 40 -6.81 -5.16 -1.26
N ILE A 41 -5.66 -5.03 -1.92
CA ILE A 41 -4.59 -4.09 -1.54
C ILE A 41 -5.08 -2.64 -1.63
N ARG A 42 -5.71 -2.26 -2.74
CA ARG A 42 -6.30 -0.92 -2.92
C ARG A 42 -7.34 -0.61 -1.86
N GLY A 43 -8.18 -1.59 -1.50
CA GLY A 43 -9.18 -1.47 -0.44
C GLY A 43 -8.56 -1.25 0.94
N HIS A 44 -7.50 -2.00 1.26
CA HIS A 44 -6.77 -1.83 2.52
C HIS A 44 -6.05 -0.47 2.63
N LEU A 45 -5.44 0.01 1.53
CA LEU A 45 -4.83 1.33 1.51
C LEU A 45 -5.88 2.44 1.68
N ARG A 46 -7.04 2.30 1.02
CA ARG A 46 -8.15 3.26 1.12
C ARG A 46 -8.73 3.33 2.53
N SER A 47 -8.93 2.20 3.22
CA SER A 47 -9.46 2.20 4.60
C SER A 47 -8.52 2.89 5.60
N ARG A 48 -7.23 2.96 5.29
CA ARG A 48 -6.21 3.65 6.08
C ARG A 48 -5.89 5.07 5.60
N ALA A 49 -6.67 5.60 4.65
CA ALA A 49 -6.46 6.89 4.01
C ALA A 49 -5.06 7.05 3.34
N ILE A 50 -4.49 5.95 2.84
CA ILE A 50 -3.19 5.92 2.17
C ILE A 50 -3.39 6.01 0.66
N LYS A 51 -2.74 6.97 0.00
CA LYS A 51 -2.80 7.10 -1.47
C LYS A 51 -1.99 5.99 -2.15
N ALA A 52 -2.66 5.15 -2.94
CA ALA A 52 -2.03 4.09 -3.71
C ALA A 52 -1.47 4.62 -5.05
N VAL A 53 -0.15 4.76 -5.16
CA VAL A 53 0.57 5.15 -6.39
C VAL A 53 1.12 3.87 -7.04
N ILE A 54 0.21 3.00 -7.48
CA ILE A 54 0.51 1.69 -8.06
C ILE A 54 -0.01 1.68 -9.50
N PRO A 55 0.83 1.39 -10.51
CA PRO A 55 0.38 1.26 -11.88
C PRO A 55 -0.54 0.04 -12.03
N GLU A 56 -1.62 0.18 -12.79
CA GLU A 56 -2.52 -0.94 -13.07
C GLU A 56 -2.08 -1.72 -14.31
N PRO A 57 -2.19 -3.06 -14.30
CA PRO A 57 -2.20 -3.84 -15.52
C PRO A 57 -3.26 -3.38 -16.49
N ASP A 58 -2.84 -3.16 -17.74
CA ASP A 58 -3.75 -3.04 -18.88
C ASP A 58 -4.76 -4.20 -18.93
N ASP A 59 -4.34 -5.39 -18.48
CA ASP A 59 -5.16 -6.60 -18.38
C ASP A 59 -6.27 -6.54 -17.30
N GLN A 60 -6.19 -5.61 -16.34
CA GLN A 60 -7.16 -5.43 -15.27
C GLN A 60 -8.04 -4.18 -15.42
N LYS A 61 -8.01 -3.52 -16.60
CA LYS A 61 -8.95 -2.44 -16.93
C LYS A 61 -10.33 -3.05 -17.16
N LYS A 62 -11.20 -2.94 -16.16
CA LYS A 62 -12.62 -3.28 -16.26
C LYS A 62 -13.46 -2.02 -16.41
#